data_AF-A9FEP1-F1
#
_entry.id   AF-A9FEP1-F1
#
_cell.length_a   1.000
_cell.length_b   1.000
_cell.length_c   1.000
_cell.angle_alpha   90.00
_cell.angle_beta   90.00
_cell.angle_gamma   90.00
#
_symmetry.space_group_name_H-M   'P 1'
#
loop_
_entity.id
_entity.type
_entity.pdbx_description
1 polymer ?
#
loop_
_entity_poly.entity_id
_entity_poly.type
_entity_poly.pdbx_seq_one_letter_code
_entity_poly.pdbx_strand_id
1 'polypeptide(L)'
;MAKVTALGMDTITEKSGHQMTGMAVSVCLTPAAPSPLPIPYPTMGTVAEGIIDPCMRTKIEGAKILTVGGCMKACHGNEPGTLKEVVSLNTGGPCLPWLGAPNVIIELGMAGITGSMGQMNKSITVGAGASASGAGGGGGGGGGGGGGAGGSGGGSPQGGGNGGGGGGGSNSGAAPPKPPAPPGAEGQASGGHPVDVVTGTMFTHPTIDFSMPGCLSTQMTRRYRSSAVRHKVGLGWGWSHGFSWQATRAGDRVVLVDPDFREVALALRGEDEVVALPFDVQVLFVGDDIVVALNDGYFRVLRRAAGSPVYRLAALRDETGNAIECVWEA
;
A
#
# COMPACT_ATOMS: atom_id res chain seq x y z
N MET A 1 -31.07 26.35 12.32
CA MET A 1 -30.95 25.51 11.12
C MET A 1 -31.40 24.13 11.49
N ALA A 2 -32.35 23.53 10.78
CA ALA A 2 -32.79 22.19 11.09
C ALA A 2 -31.66 21.24 10.68
N LYS A 3 -31.19 20.45 11.64
CA LYS A 3 -30.03 19.61 11.49
C LYS A 3 -30.41 18.37 10.68
N VAL A 4 -30.17 18.39 9.37
CA VAL A 4 -30.39 17.21 8.53
C VAL A 4 -29.27 16.22 8.79
N THR A 5 -29.66 15.00 9.18
CA THR A 5 -28.74 13.93 9.51
C THR A 5 -28.91 12.75 8.56
N ALA A 6 -27.81 12.10 8.20
CA ALA A 6 -27.79 10.79 7.54
C ALA A 6 -27.00 9.82 8.43
N LEU A 7 -27.57 8.65 8.70
CA LEU A 7 -27.00 7.65 9.63
C LEU A 7 -26.71 8.20 11.05
N GLY A 8 -27.51 9.17 11.51
CA GLY A 8 -27.30 9.83 12.80
C GLY A 8 -26.15 10.83 12.83
N MET A 9 -25.47 11.05 11.70
CA MET A 9 -24.40 12.03 11.51
C MET A 9 -24.87 13.22 10.67
N ASP A 10 -24.22 14.37 10.80
CA ASP A 10 -24.67 15.60 10.13
C ASP A 10 -24.33 15.53 8.66
N THR A 11 -25.28 15.87 7.80
CA THR A 11 -24.99 15.98 6.36
C THR A 11 -24.13 17.20 6.08
N ILE A 12 -23.14 17.04 5.20
CA ILE A 12 -22.21 18.10 4.84
C ILE A 12 -22.83 19.01 3.76
N THR A 13 -22.95 20.30 4.07
CA THR A 13 -23.44 21.35 3.16
C THR A 13 -22.54 22.59 3.20
N GLU A 14 -22.63 23.48 2.22
CA GLU A 14 -21.88 24.77 2.22
C GLU A 14 -22.11 25.61 3.49
N LYS A 15 -23.24 25.43 4.17
CA LYS A 15 -23.59 26.20 5.37
C LYS A 15 -23.34 25.44 6.68
N SER A 16 -22.88 24.19 6.58
CA SER A 16 -22.75 23.30 7.73
C SER A 16 -21.50 23.54 8.58
N GLY A 17 -20.56 24.37 8.10
CA GLY A 17 -19.31 24.68 8.83
C GLY A 17 -18.32 23.52 8.92
N HIS A 18 -18.56 22.42 8.21
CA HIS A 18 -17.66 21.26 8.23
C HIS A 18 -16.30 21.60 7.61
N GLN A 19 -15.27 21.12 8.30
CA GLN A 19 -13.90 21.17 7.84
C GLN A 19 -13.37 19.75 7.66
N MET A 20 -12.37 19.62 6.81
CA MET A 20 -11.64 18.40 6.59
C MET A 20 -10.16 18.69 6.84
N THR A 21 -9.46 17.74 7.44
CA THR A 21 -8.05 17.86 7.81
C THR A 21 -7.29 16.64 7.29
N GLY A 22 -6.20 16.86 6.57
CA GLY A 22 -5.32 15.80 6.09
C GLY A 22 -4.56 15.16 7.25
N MET A 23 -4.71 13.83 7.40
CA MET A 23 -3.95 13.04 8.38
C MET A 23 -2.53 12.72 7.91
N ALA A 24 -2.30 12.72 6.59
CA ALA A 24 -0.97 12.62 6.01
C ALA A 24 -0.25 13.97 6.17
N VAL A 25 0.89 13.94 6.83
CA VAL A 25 1.75 15.11 6.99
C VAL A 25 2.28 15.54 5.62
N SER A 26 1.98 16.77 5.22
CA SER A 26 2.56 17.40 4.03
C SER A 26 3.83 18.16 4.42
N VAL A 27 4.79 18.25 3.50
CA VAL A 27 6.05 19.00 3.69
C VAL A 27 6.31 19.83 2.43
N CYS A 28 6.56 21.13 2.58
CA CYS A 28 6.96 22.00 1.46
C CYS A 28 8.33 21.58 0.91
N LEU A 29 8.45 21.47 -0.42
CA LEU A 29 9.70 21.19 -1.13
C LEU A 29 10.57 22.43 -1.37
N THR A 30 10.11 23.62 -0.98
CA THR A 30 10.80 24.87 -1.28
C THR A 30 12.07 25.01 -0.43
N PRO A 31 13.27 25.09 -1.04
CA PRO A 31 14.52 25.30 -0.31
C PRO A 31 14.48 26.68 0.33
N ALA A 32 14.48 26.73 1.66
CA ALA A 32 14.51 28.00 2.39
C ALA A 32 15.95 28.46 2.61
N ALA A 33 16.27 29.65 2.10
CA ALA A 33 17.22 30.55 2.74
C ALA A 33 16.57 31.94 2.86
N PRO A 34 16.54 32.61 4.04
CA PRO A 34 16.92 32.19 5.38
C PRO A 34 15.68 31.90 6.26
N SER A 35 15.37 30.60 6.47
CA SER A 35 14.30 30.01 7.33
C SER A 35 12.82 30.22 6.90
N PRO A 36 11.90 29.25 7.13
CA PRO A 36 11.91 28.14 8.10
C PRO A 36 12.18 26.74 7.50
N LEU A 37 12.54 25.81 8.39
CA LEU A 37 12.73 24.38 8.11
C LEU A 37 11.45 23.76 7.48
N PRO A 38 11.57 22.67 6.70
CA PRO A 38 10.42 21.91 6.24
C PRO A 38 9.71 21.28 7.44
N ILE A 39 8.76 22.00 8.03
CA ILE A 39 7.98 21.54 9.19
C ILE A 39 6.76 20.78 8.66
N PRO A 40 6.56 19.53 9.11
CA PRO A 40 5.28 18.84 9.04
C PRO A 40 4.06 19.72 9.32
N TYR A 41 3.14 19.88 8.36
CA TYR A 41 1.85 20.52 8.61
C TYR A 41 0.69 19.72 7.99
N PRO A 42 -0.50 19.74 8.63
CA PRO A 42 -1.70 19.21 8.02
C PRO A 42 -2.27 20.19 6.99
N THR A 43 -2.80 19.67 5.89
CA THR A 43 -3.59 20.47 4.95
C THR A 43 -5.06 20.49 5.37
N MET A 44 -5.76 21.59 5.10
CA MET A 44 -7.12 21.85 5.60
C MET A 44 -8.03 22.28 4.45
N GLY A 45 -9.29 21.85 4.47
CA GLY A 45 -10.32 22.30 3.53
C GLY A 45 -11.60 22.63 4.29
N THR A 46 -12.36 23.61 3.81
CA THR A 46 -13.62 24.02 4.45
C THR A 46 -14.73 24.17 3.42
N VAL A 47 -15.93 23.70 3.77
CA VAL A 47 -17.13 23.89 2.93
C VAL A 47 -17.61 25.34 2.92
N ALA A 48 -17.15 26.17 3.87
CA ALA A 48 -17.52 27.58 3.96
C ALA A 48 -17.02 28.40 2.75
N GLU A 49 -15.95 27.96 2.10
CA GLU A 49 -15.40 28.58 0.89
C GLU A 49 -16.11 28.12 -0.39
N GLY A 50 -16.97 27.10 -0.27
CA GLY A 50 -17.82 26.59 -1.33
C GLY A 50 -17.57 25.12 -1.66
N ILE A 51 -18.56 24.54 -2.34
CA ILE A 51 -18.50 23.18 -2.90
C ILE A 51 -18.47 23.28 -4.42
N ILE A 52 -17.56 22.52 -5.03
CA ILE A 52 -17.43 22.35 -6.48
C ILE A 52 -17.93 20.95 -6.88
N ASP A 53 -18.37 20.82 -8.13
CA ASP A 53 -19.13 19.66 -8.62
C ASP A 53 -20.26 19.23 -7.68
N PRO A 54 -21.12 20.19 -7.25
CA PRO A 54 -22.23 19.89 -6.36
C PRO A 54 -23.31 19.06 -7.08
N CYS A 55 -24.23 18.51 -6.29
CA CYS A 55 -25.50 17.99 -6.82
C CYS A 55 -26.20 19.05 -7.69
N MET A 56 -26.77 18.62 -8.80
CA MET A 56 -27.38 19.47 -9.82
C MET A 56 -28.74 20.01 -9.37
N ARG A 57 -29.53 19.20 -8.65
CA ARG A 57 -30.92 19.53 -8.30
C ARG A 57 -31.16 19.55 -6.80
N THR A 58 -30.51 18.64 -6.08
CA THR A 58 -30.78 18.36 -4.67
C THR A 58 -29.99 19.30 -3.78
N LYS A 59 -30.71 19.96 -2.87
CA LYS A 59 -30.17 20.89 -1.89
C LYS A 59 -30.75 20.57 -0.52
N ILE A 60 -29.95 20.74 0.52
CA ILE A 60 -30.42 20.68 1.90
C ILE A 60 -30.55 22.12 2.38
N GLU A 61 -31.76 22.52 2.76
CA GLU A 61 -32.07 23.90 3.17
C GLU A 61 -31.59 24.97 2.17
N GLY A 62 -31.67 24.66 0.88
CA GLY A 62 -31.23 25.55 -0.20
C GLY A 62 -29.70 25.70 -0.34
N ALA A 63 -28.91 25.00 0.47
CA ALA A 63 -27.45 24.93 0.36
C ALA A 63 -27.01 23.74 -0.51
N LYS A 64 -25.87 23.88 -1.18
CA LYS A 64 -25.25 22.77 -1.90
C LYS A 64 -24.76 21.72 -0.91
N ILE A 65 -24.82 20.47 -1.34
CA ILE A 65 -24.49 19.28 -0.55
C ILE A 65 -23.16 18.73 -1.06
N LEU A 66 -22.28 18.32 -0.14
CA LEU A 66 -21.07 17.59 -0.49
C LEU A 66 -21.40 16.10 -0.55
N THR A 67 -21.06 15.45 -1.66
CA THR A 67 -21.18 14.00 -1.84
C THR A 67 -19.81 13.45 -2.27
N VAL A 68 -19.68 12.12 -2.32
CA VAL A 68 -18.46 11.45 -2.85
C VAL A 68 -18.12 11.87 -4.29
N GLY A 69 -19.09 12.40 -5.05
CA GLY A 69 -18.86 12.94 -6.39
C GLY A 69 -18.50 14.43 -6.46
N GLY A 70 -18.39 15.12 -5.33
CA GLY A 70 -18.05 16.55 -5.25
C GLY A 70 -16.80 16.82 -4.41
N CYS A 71 -16.34 18.06 -4.41
CA CYS A 71 -15.16 18.48 -3.65
C CYS A 71 -15.41 19.81 -2.90
N MET A 72 -14.66 20.04 -1.83
CA MET A 72 -14.50 21.40 -1.30
C MET A 72 -13.66 22.22 -2.26
N LYS A 73 -13.96 23.52 -2.35
CA LYS A 73 -13.40 24.41 -3.37
C LYS A 73 -11.89 24.63 -3.26
N ALA A 74 -11.36 24.65 -2.04
CA ALA A 74 -9.95 24.93 -1.81
C ALA A 74 -9.37 24.08 -0.67
N CYS A 75 -8.06 23.88 -0.77
CA CYS A 75 -7.22 23.31 0.26
C CYS A 75 -6.18 24.33 0.68
N HIS A 76 -5.89 24.39 1.98
CA HIS A 76 -4.98 25.32 2.60
C HIS A 76 -3.87 24.62 3.38
N GLY A 77 -2.75 25.31 3.55
CA GLY A 77 -1.58 24.90 4.33
C GLY A 77 -0.33 24.67 3.46
N ASN A 78 -0.47 24.52 2.15
CA ASN A 78 0.60 24.16 1.22
C ASN A 78 0.97 25.26 0.20
N GLU A 79 0.51 26.48 0.44
CA GLU A 79 0.82 27.68 -0.34
C GLU A 79 2.20 28.31 -0.10
N PRO A 80 2.90 28.13 1.05
CA PRO A 80 4.22 28.72 1.25
C PRO A 80 5.29 27.96 0.45
N GLY A 81 5.42 28.26 -0.85
CA GLY A 81 6.52 27.72 -1.65
C GLY A 81 6.27 27.61 -3.16
N THR A 82 7.26 27.95 -3.99
CA THR A 82 7.23 27.79 -5.46
C THR A 82 7.37 26.34 -5.92
N LEU A 83 7.78 25.42 -5.03
CA LEU A 83 8.10 24.03 -5.38
C LEU A 83 7.10 22.99 -4.88
N LYS A 84 5.94 23.43 -4.34
CA LYS A 84 4.81 22.57 -3.94
C LYS A 84 5.20 21.59 -2.83
N GLU A 85 4.39 20.55 -2.57
CA GLU A 85 4.60 19.60 -1.47
C GLU A 85 4.90 18.17 -1.95
N VAL A 86 5.57 17.37 -1.09
CA VAL A 86 6.17 16.05 -1.41
C VAL A 86 5.18 15.00 -1.94
N VAL A 87 3.94 14.98 -1.45
CA VAL A 87 2.96 13.91 -1.66
C VAL A 87 2.15 14.12 -2.94
N SER A 88 1.65 15.33 -3.18
CA SER A 88 0.79 15.64 -4.34
C SER A 88 1.47 16.46 -5.43
N LEU A 89 2.61 17.10 -5.16
CA LEU A 89 3.19 18.07 -6.09
C LEU A 89 2.14 19.10 -6.58
N ASN A 90 1.22 19.49 -5.69
CA ASN A 90 0.12 20.42 -5.95
C ASN A 90 -0.02 21.46 -4.82
N THR A 91 -0.64 22.60 -5.15
CA THR A 91 -0.96 23.70 -4.23
C THR A 91 -2.45 24.01 -4.36
N GLY A 92 -3.19 24.04 -3.25
CA GLY A 92 -4.63 24.34 -3.27
C GLY A 92 -5.49 23.34 -4.07
N GLY A 93 -5.08 22.06 -4.14
CA GLY A 93 -5.81 21.03 -4.88
C GLY A 93 -7.17 20.64 -4.26
N PRO A 94 -7.97 19.81 -4.96
CA PRO A 94 -9.30 19.41 -4.47
C PRO A 94 -9.25 18.58 -3.19
N CYS A 95 -10.23 18.81 -2.31
CA CYS A 95 -10.50 18.04 -1.10
C CYS A 95 -11.82 17.28 -1.25
N LEU A 96 -11.78 15.95 -1.28
CA LEU A 96 -12.96 15.14 -1.60
C LEU A 96 -13.14 13.96 -0.65
N PRO A 97 -14.39 13.64 -0.26
CA PRO A 97 -14.67 12.45 0.53
C PRO A 97 -14.59 11.20 -0.36
N TRP A 98 -13.85 10.19 0.09
CA TRP A 98 -13.85 8.85 -0.51
C TRP A 98 -15.08 8.05 -0.08
N LEU A 99 -15.58 8.32 1.12
CA LEU A 99 -16.69 7.60 1.70
C LEU A 99 -17.69 8.58 2.35
N GLY A 100 -18.97 8.37 2.05
CA GLY A 100 -20.10 9.06 2.67
C GLY A 100 -20.98 8.09 3.46
N ALA A 101 -22.23 8.45 3.68
CA ALA A 101 -23.26 7.54 4.19
C ALA A 101 -23.58 6.46 3.13
N PRO A 102 -23.21 5.17 3.34
CA PRO A 102 -23.26 4.16 2.27
C PRO A 102 -24.66 3.86 1.74
N ASN A 103 -25.70 4.07 2.55
CA ASN A 103 -27.09 3.82 2.22
C ASN A 103 -27.89 5.10 1.91
N VAL A 104 -27.26 6.27 1.91
CA VAL A 104 -27.92 7.54 1.57
C VAL A 104 -27.24 8.11 0.33
N ILE A 105 -27.83 7.81 -0.83
CA ILE A 105 -27.33 8.28 -2.14
C ILE A 105 -28.04 9.59 -2.49
N ILE A 106 -27.26 10.63 -2.77
CA ILE A 106 -27.73 11.93 -3.25
C ILE A 106 -27.03 12.20 -4.58
N GLU A 107 -27.76 12.01 -5.68
CA GLU A 107 -27.27 12.22 -7.04
C GLU A 107 -25.87 11.62 -7.31
N LEU A 108 -24.84 12.46 -7.24
CA LEU A 108 -23.45 12.17 -7.61
C LEU A 108 -22.72 11.23 -6.65
N GLY A 109 -23.39 10.68 -5.64
CA GLY A 109 -22.83 9.61 -4.81
C GLY A 109 -23.41 9.55 -3.41
N MET A 110 -22.68 8.91 -2.51
CA MET A 110 -23.04 8.86 -1.08
C MET A 110 -23.04 10.27 -0.49
N ALA A 111 -24.02 10.57 0.35
CA ALA A 111 -24.10 11.82 1.08
C ALA A 111 -22.86 11.98 1.98
N GLY A 112 -22.16 13.11 1.87
CA GLY A 112 -21.09 13.45 2.81
C GLY A 112 -21.67 13.62 4.20
N ILE A 113 -21.04 12.99 5.20
CA ILE A 113 -21.45 13.06 6.60
C ILE A 113 -20.28 13.41 7.50
N THR A 114 -20.55 13.90 8.71
CA THR A 114 -19.52 14.03 9.74
C THR A 114 -18.75 12.71 9.90
N GLY A 115 -17.42 12.76 9.88
CA GLY A 115 -16.56 11.58 9.96
C GLY A 115 -16.29 10.88 8.63
N SER A 116 -16.81 11.39 7.51
CA SER A 116 -16.46 10.93 6.16
C SER A 116 -14.94 10.92 5.95
N MET A 117 -14.40 9.77 5.53
CA MET A 117 -13.02 9.65 5.10
C MET A 117 -12.84 10.31 3.74
N GLY A 118 -11.71 10.97 3.52
CA GLY A 118 -11.40 11.54 2.21
C GLY A 118 -9.93 11.90 2.02
N GLN A 119 -9.64 12.43 0.85
CA GLN A 119 -8.31 12.88 0.46
C GLN A 119 -8.24 14.39 0.34
N MET A 120 -7.12 14.94 0.79
CA MET A 120 -6.79 16.36 0.65
C MET A 120 -5.79 16.58 -0.46
N ASN A 121 -5.88 17.75 -1.10
CA ASN A 121 -4.87 18.28 -2.00
C ASN A 121 -4.42 17.30 -3.10
N LYS A 122 -5.34 16.62 -3.77
CA LYS A 122 -4.97 15.61 -4.79
C LYS A 122 -4.51 16.26 -6.10
N SER A 123 -3.29 15.98 -6.56
CA SER A 123 -3.00 15.67 -7.98
C SER A 123 -1.72 14.81 -8.06
N ILE A 124 -1.51 14.04 -9.13
CA ILE A 124 -0.21 13.40 -9.45
C ILE A 124 0.37 14.01 -10.74
N THR A 125 -0.35 14.97 -11.32
CA THR A 125 -0.10 15.55 -12.63
C THR A 125 -0.12 17.07 -12.50
N VAL A 126 1.00 17.70 -12.83
CA VAL A 126 1.12 19.16 -12.90
C VAL A 126 0.11 19.69 -13.92
N GLY A 127 -0.83 20.53 -13.47
CA GLY A 127 -1.86 21.13 -14.32
C GLY A 127 -3.22 20.43 -14.35
N ALA A 128 -3.45 19.38 -13.55
CA ALA A 128 -4.78 18.79 -13.39
C ALA A 128 -5.77 19.81 -12.79
N GLY A 129 -6.97 19.90 -13.37
CA GLY A 129 -8.00 20.86 -12.95
C GLY A 129 -8.51 20.59 -11.53
N ALA A 130 -8.98 21.65 -10.86
CA ALA A 130 -9.45 21.58 -9.48
C ALA A 130 -10.80 20.86 -9.28
N SER A 131 -11.44 20.33 -10.33
CA SER A 131 -12.77 19.69 -10.26
C SER A 131 -12.71 18.22 -9.84
N ALA A 132 -13.78 17.71 -9.20
CA ALA A 132 -14.02 16.29 -8.95
C ALA A 132 -13.96 15.45 -10.23
N SER A 133 -14.42 16.03 -11.36
CA SER A 133 -14.34 15.44 -12.70
C SER A 133 -12.91 15.39 -13.28
N GLY A 134 -12.00 16.24 -12.79
CA GLY A 134 -10.56 16.19 -13.11
C GLY A 134 -9.75 15.31 -12.15
N ALA A 135 -10.39 14.74 -11.13
CA ALA A 135 -9.73 13.91 -10.11
C ALA A 135 -9.41 12.48 -10.61
N GLY A 136 -9.92 12.09 -11.78
CA GLY A 136 -9.38 11.02 -12.63
C GLY A 136 -8.53 11.67 -13.70
N GLY A 137 -7.23 11.35 -13.76
CA GLY A 137 -6.25 12.03 -14.61
C GLY A 137 -6.73 12.21 -16.04
N GLY A 138 -7.13 13.43 -16.38
CA GLY A 138 -7.30 13.87 -17.75
C GLY A 138 -5.93 14.10 -18.37
N GLY A 139 -5.61 13.35 -19.43
CA GLY A 139 -4.47 13.64 -20.29
C GLY A 139 -4.54 15.09 -20.77
N GLY A 140 -3.37 15.74 -20.82
CA GLY A 140 -3.24 17.16 -21.11
C GLY A 140 -4.00 17.59 -22.35
N GLY A 141 -4.92 18.54 -22.18
CA GLY A 141 -5.52 19.28 -23.28
C GLY A 141 -4.44 20.11 -23.96
N GLY A 142 -4.25 19.85 -25.26
CA GLY A 142 -3.37 20.64 -26.12
C GLY A 142 -3.72 22.12 -26.06
N GLY A 143 -2.68 22.95 -25.94
CA GLY A 143 -2.81 24.40 -26.01
C GLY A 143 -3.46 24.82 -27.32
N GLY A 144 -4.47 25.68 -27.23
CA GLY A 144 -5.01 26.38 -28.38
C GLY A 144 -3.93 27.29 -28.97
N GLY A 145 -3.43 26.93 -30.15
CA GLY A 145 -2.56 27.77 -30.94
C GLY A 145 -3.34 28.94 -31.54
N GLY A 146 -3.04 30.15 -31.07
CA GLY A 146 -3.29 31.38 -31.82
C GLY A 146 -2.41 31.40 -33.08
N GLY A 147 -2.97 31.93 -34.18
CA GLY A 147 -2.40 31.86 -35.51
C GLY A 147 -1.04 32.56 -35.68
N GLY A 148 -0.24 32.02 -36.60
CA GLY A 148 1.01 32.60 -37.08
C GLY A 148 1.56 31.78 -38.25
N ALA A 149 1.87 32.45 -39.35
CA ALA A 149 2.13 31.87 -40.67
C ALA A 149 3.51 31.21 -40.85
N GLY A 150 3.55 30.22 -41.74
CA GLY A 150 4.63 29.98 -42.71
C GLY A 150 5.95 29.36 -42.21
N GLY A 151 6.24 28.13 -42.63
CA GLY A 151 7.61 27.57 -42.60
C GLY A 151 7.66 26.05 -42.72
N SER A 152 8.30 25.55 -43.76
CA SER A 152 8.42 24.13 -44.12
C SER A 152 9.58 23.41 -43.40
N GLY A 153 9.36 22.15 -43.01
CA GLY A 153 10.39 21.10 -43.04
C GLY A 153 10.91 20.60 -41.68
N GLY A 154 10.74 19.30 -41.42
CA GLY A 154 11.46 18.56 -40.38
C GLY A 154 10.58 17.55 -39.64
N GLY A 155 10.33 16.38 -40.25
CA GLY A 155 9.57 15.30 -39.64
C GLY A 155 10.26 14.71 -38.42
N SER A 156 9.57 14.75 -37.27
CA SER A 156 9.87 13.90 -36.10
C SER A 156 8.88 12.74 -36.07
N PRO A 157 9.27 11.51 -35.67
CA PRO A 157 8.37 10.37 -35.65
C PRO A 157 7.15 10.64 -34.77
N GLN A 158 5.98 10.60 -35.42
CA GLN A 158 4.66 10.74 -34.82
C GLN A 158 4.48 9.61 -33.79
N GLY A 159 4.60 9.94 -32.49
CA GLY A 159 4.25 9.02 -31.42
C GLY A 159 2.76 8.65 -31.54
N GLY A 160 2.47 7.36 -31.70
CA GLY A 160 1.12 6.84 -31.77
C GLY A 160 0.35 7.20 -30.50
N GLY A 161 -0.58 8.15 -30.62
CA GLY A 161 -1.40 8.61 -29.51
C GLY A 161 -2.35 7.51 -29.04
N ASN A 162 -2.19 7.07 -27.80
CA ASN A 162 -3.15 6.19 -27.13
C ASN A 162 -4.47 6.93 -26.92
N GLY A 163 -5.49 6.56 -27.69
CA GLY A 163 -6.88 6.93 -27.47
C GLY A 163 -7.46 6.19 -26.27
N GLY A 164 -7.16 6.66 -25.06
CA GLY A 164 -7.82 6.22 -23.84
C GLY A 164 -9.31 6.54 -23.91
N GLY A 165 -10.16 5.52 -23.74
CA GLY A 165 -11.62 5.69 -23.77
C GLY A 165 -12.07 6.62 -22.64
N GLY A 166 -12.54 7.81 -23.00
CA GLY A 166 -13.23 8.70 -22.08
C GLY A 166 -14.54 8.06 -21.61
N GLY A 167 -14.54 7.58 -20.36
CA GLY A 167 -15.77 7.35 -19.62
C GLY A 167 -16.13 8.63 -18.88
N GLY A 168 -17.17 9.33 -19.32
CA GLY A 168 -17.77 10.44 -18.57
C GLY A 168 -17.70 11.81 -19.22
N GLY A 169 -17.96 11.91 -20.53
CA GLY A 169 -18.39 13.15 -21.15
C GLY A 169 -19.88 13.09 -21.43
N SER A 170 -20.64 14.08 -20.94
CA SER A 170 -22.03 14.46 -21.28
C SER A 170 -23.10 13.39 -21.56
N ASN A 171 -24.29 13.63 -21.02
CA ASN A 171 -25.52 12.83 -21.08
C ASN A 171 -25.99 12.36 -22.48
N SER A 172 -25.40 11.30 -23.01
CA SER A 172 -25.99 10.47 -24.06
C SER A 172 -25.44 9.06 -23.97
N GLY A 173 -26.25 8.12 -23.43
CA GLY A 173 -26.10 6.67 -23.55
C GLY A 173 -24.71 6.10 -23.25
N ALA A 174 -24.44 5.75 -21.98
CA ALA A 174 -23.24 5.02 -21.62
C ALA A 174 -23.19 3.66 -22.35
N ALA A 175 -22.19 3.48 -23.20
CA ALA A 175 -21.81 2.16 -23.68
C ALA A 175 -21.30 1.31 -22.49
N PRO A 176 -21.44 -0.03 -22.53
CA PRO A 176 -20.93 -0.89 -21.48
C PRO A 176 -19.43 -0.63 -21.23
N PRO A 177 -18.95 -0.82 -19.99
CA PRO A 177 -17.56 -0.58 -19.64
C PRO A 177 -16.63 -1.37 -20.58
N LYS A 178 -15.57 -0.70 -21.06
CA LYS A 178 -14.54 -1.40 -21.83
C LYS A 178 -14.00 -2.57 -21.00
N PRO A 179 -13.74 -3.74 -21.62
CA PRO A 179 -13.14 -4.85 -20.92
C PRO A 179 -11.80 -4.43 -20.27
N PRO A 180 -11.35 -5.15 -19.21
CA PRO A 180 -10.09 -4.87 -18.55
C PRO A 180 -8.96 -4.75 -19.57
N ALA A 181 -8.04 -3.80 -19.33
CA ALA A 181 -6.87 -3.66 -20.19
C ALA A 181 -6.12 -5.01 -20.28
N PRO A 182 -5.71 -5.44 -21.48
CA PRO A 182 -5.00 -6.70 -21.65
C PRO A 182 -3.71 -6.72 -20.81
N PRO A 183 -3.21 -7.90 -20.40
CA PRO A 183 -1.93 -8.02 -19.69
C PRO A 183 -0.81 -7.32 -20.48
N GLY A 184 -0.10 -6.38 -19.85
CA GLY A 184 1.03 -5.66 -20.45
C GLY A 184 0.70 -4.29 -21.07
N ALA A 185 -0.48 -3.72 -20.79
CA ALA A 185 -0.79 -2.35 -21.20
C ALA A 185 0.12 -1.31 -20.52
N GLU A 186 0.61 -0.32 -21.29
CA GLU A 186 1.39 0.81 -20.76
C GLU A 186 0.62 1.52 -19.64
N GLY A 187 1.28 1.71 -18.49
CA GLY A 187 0.69 2.31 -17.28
C GLY A 187 0.10 1.31 -16.28
N GLN A 188 0.05 0.01 -16.59
CA GLN A 188 0.04 -1.00 -15.52
C GLN A 188 1.36 -0.88 -14.75
N ALA A 189 1.30 -0.88 -13.41
CA ALA A 189 2.49 -0.96 -12.58
C ALA A 189 3.28 -2.18 -13.07
N SER A 190 4.39 -1.94 -13.76
CA SER A 190 5.15 -2.95 -14.47
C SER A 190 5.64 -3.99 -13.46
N GLY A 191 4.91 -5.09 -13.28
CA GLY A 191 5.29 -6.25 -12.47
C GLY A 191 6.04 -5.94 -11.18
N GLY A 192 5.66 -4.87 -10.47
CA GLY A 192 6.38 -4.42 -9.28
C GLY A 192 6.25 -5.46 -8.18
N HIS A 193 7.34 -5.73 -7.47
CA HIS A 193 7.28 -6.59 -6.29
C HIS A 193 6.41 -5.93 -5.20
N PRO A 194 5.51 -6.68 -4.55
CA PRO A 194 4.57 -6.14 -3.58
C PRO A 194 5.28 -5.46 -2.40
N VAL A 195 4.60 -4.46 -1.83
CA VAL A 195 5.03 -3.74 -0.64
C VAL A 195 4.01 -3.97 0.47
N ASP A 196 4.49 -4.40 1.63
CA ASP A 196 3.71 -4.46 2.85
C ASP A 196 3.40 -3.03 3.31
N VAL A 197 2.13 -2.65 3.29
CA VAL A 197 1.68 -1.27 3.57
C VAL A 197 1.90 -0.84 5.02
N VAL A 198 2.05 -1.79 5.95
CA VAL A 198 2.27 -1.50 7.37
C VAL A 198 3.75 -1.29 7.65
N THR A 199 4.60 -2.15 7.08
CA THR A 199 6.03 -2.16 7.39
C THR A 199 6.90 -1.44 6.36
N GLY A 200 6.36 -1.11 5.19
CA GLY A 200 7.13 -0.60 4.05
C GLY A 200 8.06 -1.65 3.43
N THR A 201 7.95 -2.92 3.84
CA THR A 201 8.79 -4.01 3.34
C THR A 201 8.39 -4.34 1.90
N MET A 202 9.32 -4.16 0.96
CA MET A 202 9.19 -4.74 -0.38
C MET A 202 9.58 -6.22 -0.32
N PHE A 203 8.77 -7.08 -0.91
CA PHE A 203 9.00 -8.52 -0.90
C PHE A 203 8.67 -9.16 -2.24
N THR A 204 9.28 -10.30 -2.55
CA THR A 204 8.88 -11.11 -3.70
C THR A 204 7.87 -12.17 -3.27
N HIS A 205 7.01 -12.60 -4.20
CA HIS A 205 6.26 -13.84 -4.00
C HIS A 205 7.25 -15.01 -3.83
N PRO A 206 6.94 -16.02 -2.99
CA PRO A 206 7.74 -17.24 -2.92
C PRO A 206 7.85 -17.90 -4.30
N THR A 207 9.08 -18.16 -4.73
CA THR A 207 9.38 -18.83 -6.00
C THR A 207 9.96 -20.20 -5.70
N ILE A 208 9.37 -21.25 -6.27
CA ILE A 208 9.92 -22.60 -6.19
C ILE A 208 11.15 -22.67 -7.11
N ASP A 209 12.31 -22.99 -6.55
CA ASP A 209 13.53 -23.21 -7.32
C ASP A 209 13.68 -24.67 -7.75
N PHE A 210 13.36 -25.59 -6.84
CA PHE A 210 13.30 -27.02 -7.15
C PHE A 210 12.33 -27.76 -6.23
N SER A 211 11.91 -28.92 -6.71
CA SER A 211 11.01 -29.84 -6.00
C SER A 211 11.65 -31.22 -5.93
N MET A 212 11.56 -31.86 -4.78
CA MET A 212 12.00 -33.23 -4.51
C MET A 212 10.75 -34.09 -4.28
N PRO A 213 10.20 -34.72 -5.32
CA PRO A 213 9.08 -35.63 -5.17
C PRO A 213 9.54 -36.93 -4.48
N GLY A 214 8.67 -37.53 -3.69
CA GLY A 214 8.97 -38.75 -2.94
C GLY A 214 7.94 -39.02 -1.85
N CYS A 215 8.25 -39.94 -0.93
CA CYS A 215 7.45 -40.19 0.26
C CYS A 215 7.30 -38.94 1.15
N LEU A 216 8.33 -38.10 1.18
CA LEU A 216 8.33 -36.79 1.82
C LEU A 216 8.53 -35.68 0.78
N SER A 217 7.46 -35.32 0.05
CA SER A 217 7.54 -34.37 -1.06
C SER A 217 7.86 -32.95 -0.60
N THR A 218 9.07 -32.46 -0.90
CA THR A 218 9.55 -31.17 -0.37
C THR A 218 9.94 -30.23 -1.49
N GLN A 219 9.76 -28.92 -1.28
CA GLN A 219 10.14 -27.89 -2.25
C GLN A 219 11.09 -26.88 -1.62
N MET A 220 12.11 -26.45 -2.36
CA MET A 220 12.88 -25.28 -1.98
C MET A 220 12.24 -24.04 -2.59
N THR A 221 11.66 -23.21 -1.73
CA THR A 221 11.09 -21.92 -2.13
C THR A 221 12.01 -20.80 -1.68
N ARG A 222 12.46 -19.97 -2.62
CA ARG A 222 13.19 -18.73 -2.31
C ARG A 222 12.27 -17.52 -2.25
N ARG A 223 12.70 -16.51 -1.51
CA ARG A 223 12.05 -15.19 -1.49
C ARG A 223 13.04 -14.08 -1.12
N TYR A 224 12.70 -12.85 -1.48
CA TYR A 224 13.40 -11.65 -1.06
C TYR A 224 12.51 -10.79 -0.15
N ARG A 225 13.11 -10.14 0.85
CA ARG A 225 12.48 -9.08 1.66
C ARG A 225 13.49 -7.96 1.91
N SER A 226 13.10 -6.72 1.66
CA SER A 226 13.96 -5.55 1.93
C SER A 226 14.24 -5.37 3.43
N SER A 227 13.30 -5.73 4.29
CA SER A 227 13.48 -5.73 5.76
C SER A 227 14.58 -6.68 6.22
N ALA A 228 14.87 -7.71 5.43
CA ALA A 228 15.87 -8.73 5.72
C ALA A 228 17.25 -8.42 5.13
N VAL A 229 17.49 -7.22 4.59
CA VAL A 229 18.73 -6.86 3.87
C VAL A 229 20.01 -7.03 4.71
N ARG A 230 19.90 -7.12 6.04
CA ARG A 230 21.03 -7.39 6.95
C ARG A 230 21.23 -8.88 7.28
N HIS A 231 20.45 -9.76 6.69
CA HIS A 231 20.55 -11.19 6.87
C HIS A 231 21.01 -11.87 5.56
N LYS A 232 21.77 -12.96 5.70
CA LYS A 232 22.33 -13.73 4.59
C LYS A 232 22.32 -15.22 4.94
N VAL A 233 21.76 -16.03 4.04
CA VAL A 233 21.66 -17.50 4.19
C VAL A 233 22.10 -18.23 2.92
N GLY A 234 23.27 -17.85 2.39
CA GLY A 234 23.85 -18.48 1.19
C GLY A 234 23.34 -17.95 -0.16
N LEU A 235 22.20 -17.26 -0.22
CA LEU A 235 21.61 -16.73 -1.46
C LEU A 235 21.88 -15.24 -1.72
N GLY A 236 22.59 -14.56 -0.82
CA GLY A 236 22.81 -13.11 -0.84
C GLY A 236 22.02 -12.37 0.24
N TRP A 237 22.16 -11.05 0.29
CA TRP A 237 21.53 -10.20 1.30
C TRP A 237 20.02 -10.06 1.05
N GLY A 238 19.22 -10.23 2.10
CA GLY A 238 17.76 -10.13 2.01
C GLY A 238 17.05 -11.28 1.31
N TRP A 239 17.80 -12.23 0.75
CA TRP A 239 17.27 -13.48 0.20
C TRP A 239 17.23 -14.56 1.27
N SER A 240 16.13 -15.32 1.30
CA SER A 240 15.95 -16.51 2.13
C SER A 240 15.32 -17.65 1.36
N HIS A 241 15.29 -18.83 1.98
CA HIS A 241 14.66 -20.01 1.43
C HIS A 241 13.96 -20.82 2.53
N GLY A 242 12.98 -21.65 2.19
CA GLY A 242 12.15 -22.39 3.16
C GLY A 242 12.92 -23.26 4.17
N PHE A 243 14.17 -23.62 3.89
CA PHE A 243 15.04 -24.39 4.79
C PHE A 243 15.88 -23.55 5.75
N SER A 244 15.86 -22.22 5.64
CA SER A 244 16.75 -21.33 6.41
C SER A 244 16.32 -21.08 7.85
N TRP A 245 15.68 -22.06 8.49
CA TRP A 245 15.35 -22.06 9.91
C TRP A 245 16.62 -22.08 10.75
N GLN A 246 16.68 -21.18 11.74
CA GLN A 246 17.83 -21.03 12.61
C GLN A 246 17.40 -20.84 14.06
N ALA A 247 18.27 -21.20 15.00
CA ALA A 247 18.09 -20.78 16.38
C ALA A 247 19.44 -20.52 17.08
N THR A 248 19.41 -19.74 18.15
CA THR A 248 20.54 -19.60 19.07
C THR A 248 20.07 -19.90 20.49
N ARG A 249 20.93 -20.52 21.29
CA ARG A 249 20.63 -20.87 22.68
C ARG A 249 21.71 -20.31 23.61
N ALA A 250 21.27 -19.60 24.65
CA ALA A 250 22.11 -19.09 25.73
C ALA A 250 21.44 -19.44 27.07
N GLY A 251 21.90 -20.53 27.69
CA GLY A 251 21.29 -21.06 28.91
C GLY A 251 19.85 -21.54 28.68
N ASP A 252 18.93 -20.95 29.42
CA ASP A 252 17.48 -21.17 29.36
C ASP A 252 16.78 -20.30 28.30
N ARG A 253 17.51 -19.44 27.59
CA ARG A 253 16.96 -18.60 26.54
C ARG A 253 17.28 -19.15 25.16
N VAL A 254 16.24 -19.32 24.35
CA VAL A 254 16.35 -19.70 22.94
C VAL A 254 15.76 -18.61 22.08
N VAL A 255 16.46 -18.20 21.03
CA VAL A 255 15.91 -17.31 19.99
C VAL A 255 15.76 -18.14 18.73
N LEU A 256 14.51 -18.41 18.35
CA LEU A 256 14.14 -19.09 17.12
C LEU A 256 13.97 -18.05 16.00
N VAL A 257 14.50 -18.34 14.82
CA VAL A 257 14.45 -17.48 13.64
C VAL A 257 13.84 -18.27 12.48
N ASP A 258 12.71 -17.78 11.98
CA ASP A 258 12.03 -18.38 10.83
C ASP A 258 12.69 -17.97 9.48
N PRO A 259 12.31 -18.57 8.35
CA PRO A 259 12.81 -18.19 7.03
C PRO A 259 12.48 -16.74 6.60
N ASP A 260 11.57 -16.07 7.29
CA ASP A 260 11.24 -14.66 7.07
C ASP A 260 12.08 -13.73 7.97
N PHE A 261 13.04 -14.29 8.72
CA PHE A 261 13.88 -13.61 9.70
C PHE A 261 13.10 -12.97 10.84
N ARG A 262 11.95 -13.54 11.17
CA ARG A 262 11.23 -13.18 12.39
C ARG A 262 11.84 -13.93 13.55
N GLU A 263 12.14 -13.19 14.61
CA GLU A 263 12.71 -13.74 15.83
C GLU A 263 11.62 -13.97 16.89
N VAL A 264 11.66 -15.14 17.51
CA VAL A 264 10.82 -15.47 18.67
C VAL A 264 11.74 -15.89 19.80
N ALA A 265 11.70 -15.12 20.89
CA ALA A 265 12.42 -15.45 22.12
C ALA A 265 11.59 -16.39 22.99
N LEU A 266 12.17 -17.51 23.36
CA LEU A 266 11.60 -18.56 24.19
C LEU A 266 12.38 -18.62 25.51
N ALA A 267 11.67 -18.75 26.62
CA ALA A 267 12.25 -18.99 27.94
C ALA A 267 11.90 -20.41 28.37
N LEU A 268 12.93 -21.23 28.56
CA LEU A 268 12.82 -22.64 28.94
C LEU A 268 12.68 -22.78 30.45
N ARG A 269 11.85 -23.72 30.87
CA ARG A 269 11.59 -24.06 32.28
C ARG A 269 12.13 -25.43 32.67
N GLY A 270 12.53 -26.26 31.71
CA GLY A 270 13.06 -27.60 31.96
C GLY A 270 13.75 -28.22 30.74
N GLU A 271 14.23 -29.44 30.93
CA GLU A 271 14.70 -30.31 29.84
C GLU A 271 13.48 -30.93 29.14
N ASP A 272 13.55 -31.04 27.82
CA ASP A 272 12.49 -31.59 26.96
C ASP A 272 11.08 -30.96 27.09
N GLU A 273 11.03 -29.62 27.10
CA GLU A 273 9.78 -28.84 27.13
C GLU A 273 9.12 -28.71 25.74
N VAL A 274 7.79 -28.61 25.73
CA VAL A 274 7.00 -28.21 24.55
C VAL A 274 6.47 -26.80 24.77
N VAL A 275 6.87 -25.87 23.90
CA VAL A 275 6.42 -24.48 23.91
C VAL A 275 5.44 -24.25 22.77
N ALA A 276 4.20 -23.96 23.11
CA ALA A 276 3.17 -23.57 22.14
C ALA A 276 3.26 -22.06 21.83
N LEU A 277 3.33 -21.73 20.54
CA LEU A 277 3.34 -20.39 19.99
C LEU A 277 2.01 -20.12 19.24
N PRO A 278 1.70 -18.85 18.94
CA PRO A 278 0.53 -18.53 18.10
C PRO A 278 0.54 -19.26 16.76
N PHE A 279 -0.64 -19.44 16.18
CA PHE A 279 -0.84 -20.10 14.88
C PHE A 279 -0.41 -21.58 14.86
N ASP A 280 -0.64 -22.28 15.96
CA ASP A 280 -0.38 -23.72 16.14
C ASP A 280 1.07 -24.12 15.87
N VAL A 281 2.00 -23.20 16.10
CA VAL A 281 3.43 -23.51 16.05
C VAL A 281 3.84 -24.14 17.37
N GLN A 282 4.41 -25.33 17.33
CA GLN A 282 4.98 -25.99 18.51
C GLN A 282 6.49 -26.07 18.39
N VAL A 283 7.19 -25.71 19.46
CA VAL A 283 8.64 -25.87 19.57
C VAL A 283 8.92 -26.87 20.67
N LEU A 284 9.50 -28.00 20.30
CA LEU A 284 9.87 -29.08 21.20
C LEU A 284 11.38 -29.08 21.36
N PHE A 285 11.86 -29.24 22.57
CA PHE A 285 13.26 -29.50 22.86
C PHE A 285 13.38 -31.02 23.07
N VAL A 286 14.27 -31.68 22.34
CA VAL A 286 14.45 -33.14 22.43
C VAL A 286 15.93 -33.44 22.47
N GLY A 287 16.45 -33.68 23.68
CA GLY A 287 17.87 -33.75 23.92
C GLY A 287 18.57 -32.45 23.50
N ASP A 288 19.52 -32.54 22.58
CA ASP A 288 20.22 -31.39 22.04
C ASP A 288 19.51 -30.74 20.85
N ASP A 289 18.51 -31.37 20.24
CA ASP A 289 17.84 -30.85 19.05
C ASP A 289 16.65 -29.94 19.41
N ILE A 290 16.36 -28.99 18.53
CA ILE A 290 15.17 -28.13 18.60
C ILE A 290 14.25 -28.53 17.45
N VAL A 291 13.04 -28.98 17.76
CA VAL A 291 12.06 -29.42 16.76
C VAL A 291 10.96 -28.37 16.63
N VAL A 292 10.73 -27.88 15.42
CA VAL A 292 9.63 -26.96 15.12
C VAL A 292 8.57 -27.71 14.32
N ALA A 293 7.38 -27.84 14.89
CA ALA A 293 6.21 -28.41 14.23
C ALA A 293 5.26 -27.28 13.81
N LEU A 294 4.85 -27.29 12.55
CA LEU A 294 3.80 -26.43 12.00
C LEU A 294 2.61 -27.31 11.59
N ASN A 295 1.49 -26.69 11.23
CA ASN A 295 0.30 -27.38 10.69
C ASN A 295 0.47 -27.88 9.24
N ASP A 296 1.69 -28.16 8.79
CA ASP A 296 1.99 -28.62 7.42
C ASP A 296 2.40 -30.09 7.33
N GLY A 297 2.40 -30.81 8.45
CA GLY A 297 2.79 -32.22 8.52
C GLY A 297 4.30 -32.45 8.54
N TYR A 298 5.11 -31.39 8.65
CA TYR A 298 6.57 -31.47 8.74
C TYR A 298 7.08 -31.06 10.13
N PHE A 299 7.93 -31.91 10.68
CA PHE A 299 8.81 -31.60 11.81
C PHE A 299 10.15 -31.12 11.29
N ARG A 300 10.51 -29.88 11.64
CA ARG A 300 11.81 -29.29 11.32
C ARG A 300 12.75 -29.53 12.49
N VAL A 301 13.72 -30.41 12.30
CA VAL A 301 14.74 -30.71 13.30
C VAL A 301 15.91 -29.76 13.09
N LEU A 302 16.14 -28.86 14.04
CA LEU A 302 17.28 -27.96 14.05
C LEU A 302 18.36 -28.53 14.96
N ARG A 303 19.57 -28.68 14.41
CA ARG A 303 20.74 -29.19 15.14
C ARG A 303 21.85 -28.16 15.14
N ARG A 304 22.59 -28.14 16.24
CA ARG A 304 23.79 -27.32 16.38
C ARG A 304 24.98 -27.96 15.66
N ALA A 305 25.59 -27.23 14.74
CA ALA A 305 26.85 -27.67 14.14
C ALA A 305 28.01 -27.55 15.14
N ALA A 306 28.97 -28.47 15.09
CA ALA A 306 30.16 -28.43 15.93
C ALA A 306 30.90 -27.09 15.76
N GLY A 307 31.20 -26.42 16.87
CA GLY A 307 31.90 -25.11 16.86
C GLY A 307 31.03 -23.91 16.49
N SER A 308 29.74 -24.07 16.17
CA SER A 308 28.83 -22.96 15.87
C SER A 308 27.83 -22.74 17.01
N PRO A 309 27.54 -21.52 17.47
CA PRO A 309 26.44 -21.27 18.42
C PRO A 309 25.06 -21.35 17.77
N VAL A 310 25.00 -21.55 16.45
CA VAL A 310 23.78 -21.51 15.65
C VAL A 310 23.29 -22.93 15.36
N TYR A 311 22.02 -23.16 15.70
CA TYR A 311 21.24 -24.30 15.26
C TYR A 311 20.72 -24.03 13.86
N ARG A 312 20.83 -25.01 12.96
CA ARG A 312 20.30 -24.93 11.59
C ARG A 312 19.44 -26.16 11.30
N LEU A 313 18.54 -26.04 10.34
CA LEU A 313 17.72 -27.17 9.89
C LEU A 313 18.61 -28.34 9.46
N ALA A 314 18.59 -29.42 10.21
CA ALA A 314 19.33 -30.64 9.92
C ALA A 314 18.44 -31.71 9.29
N ALA A 315 17.13 -31.71 9.57
CA ALA A 315 16.20 -32.61 8.90
C ALA A 315 14.78 -32.06 8.82
N LEU A 316 14.06 -32.48 7.79
CA LEU A 316 12.60 -32.48 7.74
C LEU A 316 12.11 -33.90 7.95
N ARG A 317 11.11 -34.10 8.81
CA ARG A 317 10.52 -35.40 9.10
C ARG A 317 9.00 -35.33 9.03
N ASP A 318 8.35 -36.45 8.74
CA ASP A 318 6.91 -36.60 8.91
C ASP A 318 6.56 -37.55 10.07
N GLU A 319 5.26 -37.68 10.34
CA GLU A 319 4.72 -38.58 11.38
C GLU A 319 4.98 -40.07 11.08
N THR A 320 5.23 -40.44 9.82
CA THR A 320 5.46 -41.81 9.39
C THR A 320 6.94 -42.22 9.44
N GLY A 321 7.82 -41.30 9.81
CA GLY A 321 9.25 -41.53 9.94
C GLY A 321 10.05 -41.33 8.66
N ASN A 322 9.45 -40.82 7.57
CA ASN A 322 10.24 -40.38 6.42
C ASN A 322 11.05 -39.14 6.81
N ALA A 323 12.26 -39.03 6.26
CA ALA A 323 13.13 -37.91 6.55
C ALA A 323 13.90 -37.43 5.32
N ILE A 324 14.13 -36.12 5.25
CA ILE A 324 15.10 -35.48 4.38
C ILE A 324 16.14 -34.81 5.27
N GLU A 325 17.39 -35.23 5.14
CA GLU A 325 18.52 -34.64 5.87
C GLU A 325 19.09 -33.44 5.10
N CYS A 326 19.47 -32.39 5.82
CA CYS A 326 20.01 -31.14 5.32
C CYS A 326 21.42 -30.95 5.91
N VAL A 327 22.43 -30.97 5.04
CA VAL A 327 23.82 -30.75 5.42
C VAL A 327 24.23 -29.33 5.00
N TRP A 328 24.79 -28.57 5.93
CA TRP A 328 25.28 -27.22 5.70
C TRP A 328 26.80 -27.23 5.61
N GLU A 329 27.33 -26.87 4.45
CA GLU A 329 28.77 -26.66 4.24
C GLU A 329 29.14 -25.19 4.50
N ALA A 330 30.34 -24.97 5.03
CA ALA A 330 30.82 -23.67 5.48
C ALA A 330 31.37 -22.79 4.34
#